data_AF-A0A0G2EDJ0-F1
#
_entry.id   AF-A0A0G2EDJ0-F1
#
_cell.length_a   1.000
_cell.length_b   1.000
_cell.length_c   1.000
_cell.angle_alpha   90.00
_cell.angle_beta   90.00
_cell.angle_gamma   90.00
#
_symmetry.space_group_name_H-M   'P 1'
#
loop_
_entity.id
_entity.type
_entity.pdbx_description
1 polymer ?
#
loop_
_entity_poly.entity_id
_entity_poly.type
_entity_poly.pdbx_seq_one_letter_code
_entity_poly.pdbx_strand_id
1 'polypeptide(L)'
;MQTAQALLMLMAMATWAKHKEILREAFAIQSILATLVRDDGLHSSPYPADISWEAWTQQESRTRTKFIVFCFFNLHCIVYNIPPLILNSELKMRLPSSAAEFKASSAAEWHEARKRTSSSSSSSPSPTTTPDFQAALRRLFSRGGDGRAITECNSSLGNYILIHALIQHIFFARQTARCHFPTTTAAPTGDLSPDDINSLEHALRAWQHGWRRAPESSLDPLSPTGPVAFNSTALLRLAYIRLNIDTGPGRALDTRDPYAVARALRDWSPPALIARNYNSDSPKRLPGTY
;
A
#
# COMPACT_ATOMS: atom_id res chain seq x y z
N MET A 1 0.12 22.14 -9.28
CA MET A 1 0.36 21.34 -8.05
C MET A 1 -0.42 21.81 -6.82
N GLN A 2 -0.45 23.11 -6.46
CA GLN A 2 -1.22 23.59 -5.30
C GLN A 2 -2.72 23.22 -5.37
N THR A 3 -3.35 23.34 -6.55
CA THR A 3 -4.73 22.88 -6.78
C THR A 3 -4.92 21.40 -6.47
N ALA A 4 -3.98 20.54 -6.88
CA ALA A 4 -4.03 19.11 -6.59
C ALA A 4 -3.91 18.83 -5.07
N GLN A 5 -3.07 19.59 -4.36
CA GLN A 5 -2.95 19.49 -2.90
C GLN A 5 -4.25 19.91 -2.19
N ALA A 6 -4.86 21.00 -2.62
CA ALA A 6 -6.15 21.46 -2.08
C ALA A 6 -7.26 20.43 -2.33
N LEU A 7 -7.37 19.92 -3.56
CA LEU A 7 -8.34 18.88 -3.92
C LEU A 7 -8.10 17.57 -3.17
N LEU A 8 -6.84 17.18 -2.96
CA LEU A 8 -6.49 16.01 -2.14
C LEU A 8 -7.00 16.18 -0.70
N MET A 9 -6.82 17.34 -0.08
CA MET A 9 -7.31 17.60 1.27
C MET A 9 -8.84 17.60 1.34
N LEU A 10 -9.51 18.23 0.37
CA LEU A 10 -10.97 18.22 0.27
C LEU A 10 -11.51 16.80 0.10
N MET A 11 -10.93 16.02 -0.82
CA MET A 11 -11.28 14.62 -1.03
C MET A 11 -11.09 13.82 0.26
N ALA A 12 -9.93 13.94 0.92
CA ALA A 12 -9.64 13.20 2.15
C ALA A 12 -10.67 13.46 3.27
N MET A 13 -11.12 14.71 3.41
CA MET A 13 -12.16 15.08 4.37
C MET A 13 -13.54 14.57 3.96
N ALA A 14 -13.88 14.68 2.68
CA ALA A 14 -15.17 14.27 2.12
C ALA A 14 -15.36 12.74 2.12
N THR A 15 -14.28 11.97 1.93
CA THR A 15 -14.28 10.50 1.92
C THR A 15 -14.91 9.89 3.17
N TRP A 16 -14.83 10.56 4.32
CA TRP A 16 -15.34 10.05 5.59
C TRP A 16 -16.66 10.71 6.03
N ALA A 17 -17.21 11.61 5.22
CA ALA A 17 -18.44 12.32 5.55
C ALA A 17 -19.65 11.39 5.56
N LYS A 18 -20.52 11.50 6.57
CA LYS A 18 -21.70 10.63 6.75
C LYS A 18 -22.70 10.71 5.59
N HIS A 19 -22.82 11.88 4.95
CA HIS A 19 -23.80 12.10 3.88
C HIS A 19 -23.30 11.53 2.54
N LYS A 20 -24.14 10.71 1.89
CA LYS A 20 -23.82 10.08 0.60
C LYS A 20 -23.53 11.09 -0.51
N GLU A 21 -24.19 12.24 -0.50
CA GLU A 21 -23.93 13.31 -1.48
C GLU A 21 -22.49 13.83 -1.39
N ILE A 22 -21.96 14.00 -0.17
CA ILE A 22 -20.57 14.45 0.04
C ILE A 22 -19.58 13.39 -0.45
N LEU A 23 -19.91 12.10 -0.30
CA LEU A 23 -19.09 11.02 -0.85
C LEU A 23 -19.10 11.02 -2.39
N ARG A 24 -20.23 11.34 -3.03
CA ARG A 24 -20.31 11.51 -4.50
C ARG A 24 -19.42 12.66 -4.97
N GLU A 25 -19.45 13.79 -4.27
CA GLU A 25 -18.55 14.92 -4.54
C GLU A 25 -17.08 14.52 -4.39
N ALA A 26 -16.74 13.73 -3.36
CA ALA A 26 -15.38 13.20 -3.20
C ALA A 26 -14.94 12.38 -4.43
N PHE A 27 -15.84 11.56 -4.99
CA PHE A 27 -15.57 10.78 -6.20
C PHE A 27 -15.47 11.64 -7.47
N ALA A 28 -16.22 12.73 -7.57
CA ALA A 28 -16.05 13.71 -8.65
C ALA A 28 -14.65 14.35 -8.61
N ILE A 29 -14.20 14.74 -7.40
CA ILE A 29 -12.85 15.29 -7.19
C ILE A 29 -11.75 14.31 -7.61
N GLN A 30 -11.95 13.00 -7.40
CA GLN A 30 -10.93 12.00 -7.76
C GLN A 30 -10.52 12.07 -9.23
N SER A 31 -11.48 12.23 -10.13
CA SER A 31 -11.20 12.27 -11.58
C SER A 31 -10.36 13.48 -11.95
N ILE A 32 -10.72 14.66 -11.42
CA ILE A 32 -9.98 15.91 -11.63
C ILE A 32 -8.56 15.78 -11.05
N LEU A 33 -8.44 15.22 -9.85
CA LEU A 33 -7.15 15.04 -9.18
C LEU A 33 -6.24 14.07 -9.95
N ALA A 34 -6.79 12.99 -10.49
CA ALA A 34 -6.07 12.05 -11.34
C ALA A 34 -5.54 12.73 -12.61
N THR A 35 -6.34 13.57 -13.27
CA THR A 35 -5.92 14.36 -14.42
C THR A 35 -4.78 15.31 -14.05
N LEU A 36 -4.94 16.12 -13.01
CA LEU A 36 -3.90 17.09 -12.60
C LEU A 36 -2.55 16.43 -12.26
N VAL A 37 -2.58 15.25 -11.65
CA VAL A 37 -1.36 14.50 -11.30
C VAL A 37 -0.71 13.88 -12.54
N ARG A 38 -1.50 13.42 -13.52
CA ARG A 38 -0.98 12.91 -14.80
C ARG A 38 -0.41 14.01 -15.67
N ASP A 39 -1.05 15.17 -15.72
CA ASP A 39 -0.58 16.33 -16.49
C ASP A 39 0.79 16.83 -15.98
N ASP A 40 1.03 16.75 -14.67
CA ASP A 40 2.34 17.05 -14.06
C ASP A 40 3.37 15.91 -14.25
N GLY A 41 2.93 14.75 -14.75
CA GLY A 41 3.76 13.60 -15.10
C GLY A 41 4.02 12.63 -13.94
N LEU A 42 3.91 11.32 -14.21
CA LEU A 42 4.18 10.27 -13.22
C LEU A 42 5.59 9.67 -13.35
N HIS A 43 6.58 10.52 -13.67
CA HIS A 43 7.98 10.11 -13.84
C HIS A 43 8.94 11.02 -13.06
N SER A 44 10.11 10.49 -12.69
CA SER A 44 11.18 11.30 -12.08
C SER A 44 12.30 11.58 -13.07
N SER A 45 12.72 12.84 -13.14
CA SER A 45 14.01 13.21 -13.74
C SER A 45 15.13 13.14 -12.68
N PRO A 46 16.39 12.85 -13.05
CA PRO A 46 17.52 12.98 -12.14
C PRO A 46 17.60 14.39 -11.56
N TYR A 47 18.01 14.49 -10.30
CA TYR A 47 18.30 15.81 -9.72
C TYR A 47 19.61 16.34 -10.32
N PRO A 48 19.71 17.65 -10.63
CA PRO A 48 20.99 18.29 -10.86
C PRO A 48 21.93 18.06 -9.67
N ALA A 49 23.23 17.91 -9.92
CA ALA A 49 24.21 17.64 -8.87
C ALA A 49 24.30 18.77 -7.83
N ASP A 50 23.98 19.99 -8.25
CA ASP A 50 24.03 21.25 -7.52
C ASP A 50 22.63 21.76 -7.12
N ILE A 51 21.61 20.89 -7.10
CA ILE A 51 20.25 21.29 -6.73
C ILE A 51 20.21 21.96 -5.35
N SER A 52 19.62 23.15 -5.28
CA SER A 52 19.42 23.87 -4.02
C SER A 52 18.41 23.14 -3.12
N TRP A 53 18.49 23.37 -1.81
CA TRP A 53 17.56 22.79 -0.85
C TRP A 53 16.11 23.23 -1.12
N GLU A 54 15.90 24.48 -1.51
CA GLU A 54 14.59 25.03 -1.84
C GLU A 54 13.99 24.35 -3.08
N ALA A 55 14.79 24.22 -4.14
CA ALA A 55 14.37 23.55 -5.38
C ALA A 55 14.09 22.06 -5.13
N TRP A 56 14.95 21.39 -4.36
CA TRP A 56 14.75 19.99 -3.99
C TRP A 56 13.47 19.81 -3.16
N THR A 57 13.24 20.68 -2.16
CA THR A 57 12.06 20.59 -1.29
C THR A 57 10.77 20.76 -2.08
N GLN A 58 10.75 21.65 -3.07
CA GLN A 58 9.62 21.79 -3.98
C GLN A 58 9.40 20.50 -4.79
N GLN A 59 10.45 19.93 -5.38
CA GLN A 59 10.32 18.71 -6.17
C GLN A 59 9.92 17.50 -5.33
N GLU A 60 10.48 17.35 -4.13
CA GLU A 60 10.11 16.32 -3.17
C GLU A 60 8.64 16.49 -2.72
N SER A 61 8.17 17.73 -2.51
CA SER A 61 6.77 18.02 -2.21
C SER A 61 5.83 17.57 -3.32
N ARG A 62 6.21 17.78 -4.59
CA ARG A 62 5.45 17.30 -5.75
C ARG A 62 5.41 15.77 -5.79
N THR A 63 6.56 15.11 -5.64
CA THR A 63 6.66 13.64 -5.58
C THR A 63 5.78 13.06 -4.49
N ARG A 64 5.86 13.60 -3.26
CA ARG A 64 5.02 13.18 -2.13
C ARG A 64 3.54 13.38 -2.43
N THR A 65 3.15 14.51 -3.01
CA THR A 65 1.76 14.77 -3.40
C THR A 65 1.24 13.69 -4.34
N LYS A 66 1.97 13.36 -5.40
CA LYS A 66 1.58 12.33 -6.40
C LYS A 66 1.42 10.95 -5.74
N PHE A 67 2.35 10.55 -4.88
CA PHE A 67 2.24 9.28 -4.17
C PHE A 67 1.11 9.25 -3.15
N ILE A 68 0.84 10.33 -2.44
CA ILE A 68 -0.29 10.38 -1.50
C ILE A 68 -1.62 10.30 -2.25
N VAL A 69 -1.75 10.96 -3.41
CA VAL A 69 -2.92 10.78 -4.29
C VAL A 69 -3.09 9.31 -4.67
N PHE A 70 -2.02 8.65 -5.12
CA PHE A 70 -2.01 7.21 -5.39
C PHE A 70 -2.46 6.38 -4.16
N CYS A 71 -1.92 6.65 -2.97
CA CYS A 71 -2.31 5.95 -1.74
C CYS A 71 -3.80 6.16 -1.39
N PHE A 72 -4.34 7.37 -1.59
CA PHE A 72 -5.77 7.63 -1.37
C PHE A 72 -6.67 6.90 -2.38
N PHE A 73 -6.26 6.80 -3.64
CA PHE A 73 -7.00 5.99 -4.62
C PHE A 73 -7.00 4.51 -4.25
N ASN A 74 -5.88 3.98 -3.77
CA ASN A 74 -5.83 2.63 -3.21
C ASN A 74 -6.64 2.50 -1.92
N LEU A 75 -6.70 3.51 -1.08
CA LEU A 75 -7.57 3.52 0.09
C LEU A 75 -9.05 3.45 -0.29
N HIS A 76 -9.49 4.14 -1.35
CA HIS A 76 -10.85 4.00 -1.85
C HIS A 76 -11.11 2.60 -2.44
N CYS A 77 -10.12 1.98 -3.06
CA CYS A 77 -10.19 0.57 -3.43
C CYS A 77 -10.34 -0.34 -2.19
N ILE A 78 -9.68 -0.01 -1.08
CA ILE A 78 -9.81 -0.73 0.20
C ILE A 78 -11.21 -0.59 0.80
N VAL A 79 -11.76 0.62 0.81
CA VAL A 79 -13.00 0.92 1.53
C VAL A 79 -14.24 0.64 0.68
N TYR A 80 -14.23 1.04 -0.59
CA TYR A 80 -15.40 1.02 -1.46
C TYR A 80 -15.32 -0.04 -2.57
N ASN A 81 -14.22 -0.78 -2.65
CA ASN A 81 -14.00 -1.80 -3.68
C ASN A 81 -14.09 -1.24 -5.12
N ILE A 82 -13.68 0.01 -5.31
CA ILE A 82 -13.62 0.69 -6.60
C ILE A 82 -12.20 0.57 -7.18
N PRO A 83 -12.01 0.35 -8.49
CA PRO A 83 -10.69 0.34 -9.11
C PRO A 83 -9.91 1.65 -8.84
N PRO A 84 -8.62 1.59 -8.48
CA PRO A 84 -7.82 2.78 -8.26
C PRO A 84 -7.56 3.52 -9.58
N LEU A 85 -7.62 4.85 -9.53
CA LEU A 85 -7.48 5.69 -10.72
C LEU A 85 -6.03 5.90 -11.17
N ILE A 86 -5.03 5.50 -10.39
CA ILE A 86 -3.61 5.50 -10.79
C ILE A 86 -3.05 4.12 -10.52
N LEU A 87 -2.50 3.50 -11.57
CA LEU A 87 -1.96 2.15 -11.52
C LEU A 87 -0.48 2.13 -11.12
N ASN A 88 -0.06 1.02 -10.51
CA ASN A 88 1.33 0.75 -10.19
C ASN A 88 2.22 0.97 -11.42
N SER A 89 1.82 0.49 -12.60
CA SER A 89 2.59 0.58 -13.85
C SER A 89 2.78 2.00 -14.39
N GLU A 90 1.94 2.95 -13.95
CA GLU A 90 2.05 4.37 -14.35
C GLU A 90 3.15 5.09 -13.56
N LEU A 91 3.51 4.61 -12.38
CA LEU A 91 4.48 5.25 -11.48
C LEU A 91 5.92 4.91 -11.90
N LYS A 92 6.55 5.80 -12.66
CA LYS A 92 7.95 5.71 -13.12
C LYS A 92 8.84 6.71 -12.38
N MET A 93 8.63 6.82 -11.08
CA MET A 93 9.21 7.85 -10.23
C MET A 93 9.94 7.25 -9.02
N ARG A 94 10.90 7.98 -8.47
CA ARG A 94 11.67 7.56 -7.29
C ARG A 94 10.83 7.67 -6.03
N LEU A 95 11.00 6.72 -5.11
CA LEU A 95 10.32 6.76 -3.81
C LEU A 95 10.71 8.02 -3.02
N PRO A 96 9.83 8.52 -2.13
CA PRO A 96 10.13 9.71 -1.32
C PRO A 96 11.30 9.50 -0.36
N SER A 97 11.97 10.61 -0.05
CA SER A 97 13.07 10.66 0.92
C SER A 97 12.63 10.33 2.35
N SER A 98 13.58 10.27 3.28
CA SER A 98 13.26 10.17 4.71
C SER A 98 12.43 11.37 5.20
N ALA A 99 11.69 11.19 6.29
CA ALA A 99 10.97 12.30 6.91
C ALA A 99 11.92 13.35 7.48
N ALA A 100 13.10 12.93 7.96
CA ALA A 100 14.13 13.84 8.46
C ALA A 100 14.65 14.80 7.37
N GLU A 101 14.92 14.29 6.17
CA GLU A 101 15.34 15.14 5.04
C GLU A 101 14.26 16.14 4.63
N PHE A 102 12.99 15.71 4.58
CA PHE A 102 11.88 16.56 4.14
C PHE A 102 11.46 17.62 5.17
N LYS A 103 11.64 17.32 6.46
CA LYS A 103 11.32 18.24 7.56
C LYS A 103 12.45 19.21 7.90
N ALA A 104 13.64 19.06 7.29
CA ALA A 104 14.75 19.98 7.49
C ALA A 104 14.30 21.42 7.19
N SER A 105 14.68 22.36 8.05
CA SER A 105 14.27 23.77 7.97
C SER A 105 15.31 24.65 7.28
N SER A 106 16.46 24.07 6.92
CA SER A 106 17.55 24.75 6.22
C SER A 106 18.35 23.76 5.36
N ALA A 107 19.12 24.29 4.41
CA ALA A 107 20.04 23.50 3.60
C ALA A 107 21.05 22.71 4.44
N ALA A 108 21.56 23.30 5.53
CA ALA A 108 22.51 22.66 6.43
C ALA A 108 21.89 21.42 7.13
N GLU A 109 20.69 21.58 7.70
CA GLU A 109 19.97 20.46 8.33
C GLU A 109 19.64 19.35 7.32
N TRP A 110 19.29 19.72 6.09
CA TRP A 110 19.00 18.78 5.02
C TRP A 110 20.22 17.96 4.61
N HIS A 111 21.39 18.60 4.44
CA HIS A 111 22.64 17.90 4.18
C HIS A 111 23.02 16.96 5.32
N GLU A 112 22.86 17.38 6.57
CA GLU A 112 23.11 16.52 7.74
C GLU A 112 22.17 15.32 7.81
N ALA A 113 20.88 15.51 7.49
CA ALA A 113 19.92 14.40 7.41
C ALA A 113 20.32 13.40 6.31
N ARG A 114 20.73 13.89 5.12
CA ARG A 114 21.21 13.04 4.03
C ARG A 114 22.46 12.23 4.36
N LYS A 115 23.42 12.84 5.05
CA LYS A 115 24.64 12.14 5.50
C LYS A 115 24.29 10.98 6.43
N ARG A 116 23.38 11.20 7.39
CA ARG A 116 22.90 10.18 8.33
C ARG A 116 22.19 9.01 7.63
N THR A 117 21.37 9.31 6.61
CA THR A 117 20.71 8.26 5.83
C THR A 117 21.73 7.48 5.00
N SER A 118 22.69 8.15 4.37
CA SER A 118 23.73 7.53 3.53
C SER A 118 24.72 6.66 4.33
N SER A 119 25.03 7.02 5.58
CA SER A 119 25.92 6.23 6.44
C SER A 119 25.27 4.95 6.97
N SER A 120 23.93 4.87 6.98
CA SER A 120 23.17 3.70 7.41
C SER A 120 23.03 2.62 6.32
N SER A 121 23.26 2.96 5.04
CA SER A 121 23.24 2.03 3.92
C SER A 121 24.65 1.51 3.62
N SER A 122 24.90 0.23 3.89
CA SER A 122 26.20 -0.44 3.75
C SER A 122 26.60 -0.82 2.31
N SER A 123 26.04 -0.15 1.30
CA SER A 123 26.30 -0.40 -0.12
C SER A 123 26.46 0.90 -0.90
N SER A 124 27.73 1.27 -1.15
CA SER A 124 28.25 2.29 -2.07
C SER A 124 27.81 3.76 -1.86
N PRO A 125 28.76 4.72 -1.89
CA PRO A 125 28.48 6.13 -1.64
C PRO A 125 27.95 6.81 -2.90
N SER A 126 26.66 6.66 -3.20
CA SER A 126 25.95 7.64 -4.05
C SER A 126 24.91 8.37 -3.21
N PRO A 127 25.23 9.58 -2.71
CA PRO A 127 24.49 10.25 -1.62
C PRO A 127 23.11 10.82 -1.98
N THR A 128 22.46 10.37 -3.06
CA THR A 128 21.40 11.17 -3.70
C THR A 128 20.19 10.43 -4.25
N THR A 129 20.14 9.10 -4.25
CA THR A 129 19.10 8.42 -5.03
C THR A 129 18.29 7.47 -4.18
N THR A 130 17.15 7.96 -3.69
CA THR A 130 16.06 7.08 -3.25
C THR A 130 15.73 6.07 -4.35
N PRO A 131 15.41 4.82 -4.00
CA PRO A 131 15.18 3.78 -4.99
C PRO A 131 14.00 4.12 -5.91
N ASP A 132 14.09 3.68 -7.17
CA ASP A 132 12.96 3.76 -8.11
C ASP A 132 11.77 2.91 -7.61
N PHE A 133 10.54 3.41 -7.76
CA PHE A 133 9.34 2.71 -7.31
C PHE A 133 9.20 1.33 -7.97
N GLN A 134 9.41 1.22 -9.28
CA GLN A 134 9.28 -0.06 -9.98
C GLN A 134 10.35 -1.05 -9.55
N ALA A 135 11.58 -0.58 -9.34
CA ALA A 135 12.67 -1.42 -8.82
C ALA A 135 12.35 -1.90 -7.40
N ALA A 136 11.91 -1.00 -6.52
CA ALA A 136 11.56 -1.33 -5.14
C ALA A 136 10.38 -2.30 -5.05
N LEU A 137 9.35 -2.14 -5.88
CA LEU A 137 8.20 -3.04 -5.93
C LEU A 137 8.61 -4.42 -6.47
N ARG A 138 9.34 -4.50 -7.59
CA ARG A 138 9.83 -5.78 -8.15
C ARG A 138 10.67 -6.57 -7.16
N ARG A 139 11.49 -5.89 -6.38
CA ARG A 139 12.34 -6.49 -5.35
C ARG A 139 11.56 -7.25 -4.28
N LEU A 140 10.32 -6.84 -3.98
CA LEU A 140 9.47 -7.57 -3.04
C LEU A 140 9.08 -8.95 -3.59
N PHE A 141 8.96 -9.10 -4.91
CA PHE A 141 8.61 -10.37 -5.56
C PHE A 141 9.81 -11.26 -5.87
N SER A 142 11.04 -10.72 -5.85
CA SER A 142 12.24 -11.50 -6.12
C SER A 142 12.46 -12.59 -5.06
N ARG A 143 12.54 -13.84 -5.52
CA ARG A 143 12.95 -15.01 -4.72
C ARG A 143 14.43 -15.30 -4.98
N GLY A 144 15.31 -14.84 -4.10
CA GLY A 144 16.72 -15.23 -4.13
C GLY A 144 17.70 -14.18 -4.68
N GLY A 145 18.88 -14.19 -4.08
CA GLY A 145 19.90 -13.14 -4.13
C GLY A 145 20.10 -12.67 -2.70
N ASP A 146 21.29 -12.94 -2.11
CA ASP A 146 21.71 -12.69 -0.73
C ASP A 146 20.81 -11.68 -0.03
N GLY A 147 20.28 -11.98 1.16
CA GLY A 147 19.32 -11.13 1.91
C GLY A 147 19.69 -9.63 2.09
N ARG A 148 20.86 -9.23 1.58
CA ARG A 148 21.25 -7.91 1.07
C ARG A 148 20.32 -7.25 0.04
N ALA A 149 19.60 -7.95 -0.84
CA ALA A 149 18.69 -7.25 -1.78
C ALA A 149 17.48 -6.63 -1.04
N ILE A 150 16.96 -7.30 -0.01
CA ILE A 150 15.90 -6.77 0.88
C ILE A 150 16.43 -5.62 1.76
N THR A 151 17.73 -5.31 1.67
CA THR A 151 18.50 -4.57 2.67
C THR A 151 18.71 -3.09 2.36
N GLU A 152 18.13 -2.56 1.27
CA GLU A 152 17.99 -1.12 1.12
C GLU A 152 16.80 -0.64 1.96
N CYS A 153 17.11 0.13 3.01
CA CYS A 153 16.11 0.75 3.86
C CYS A 153 15.34 1.81 3.08
N ASN A 154 14.05 1.55 2.83
CA ASN A 154 13.14 2.60 2.35
C ASN A 154 12.79 3.55 3.49
N SER A 155 12.40 4.78 3.15
CA SER A 155 11.76 5.69 4.09
C SER A 155 10.43 5.11 4.61
N SER A 156 9.95 5.59 5.75
CA SER A 156 8.63 5.20 6.28
C SER A 156 7.51 5.46 5.27
N LEU A 157 7.57 6.59 4.56
CA LEU A 157 6.62 6.90 3.49
C LEU A 157 6.79 5.96 2.28
N GLY A 158 8.02 5.63 1.90
CA GLY A 158 8.29 4.65 0.85
C GLY A 158 7.68 3.29 1.16
N ASN A 159 7.84 2.78 2.40
CA ASN A 159 7.21 1.53 2.82
C ASN A 159 5.67 1.62 2.80
N TYR A 160 5.11 2.75 3.24
CA TYR A 160 3.66 3.00 3.17
C TYR A 160 3.13 2.93 1.73
N ILE A 161 3.85 3.53 0.78
CA ILE A 161 3.52 3.48 -0.65
C ILE A 161 3.58 2.04 -1.19
N LEU A 162 4.62 1.29 -0.83
CA LEU A 162 4.81 -0.08 -1.29
C LEU A 162 3.71 -1.03 -0.79
N ILE A 163 3.21 -0.86 0.44
CA ILE A 163 2.10 -1.71 0.91
C ILE A 163 0.80 -1.39 0.17
N HIS A 164 0.54 -0.12 -0.18
CA HIS A 164 -0.57 0.24 -1.06
C HIS A 164 -0.43 -0.39 -2.45
N ALA A 165 0.79 -0.41 -3.01
CA ALA A 165 1.05 -1.06 -4.29
C ALA A 165 0.79 -2.57 -4.26
N LEU A 166 1.16 -3.26 -3.17
CA LEU A 166 0.83 -4.68 -2.98
C LEU A 166 -0.69 -4.90 -2.87
N ILE A 167 -1.40 -4.05 -2.13
CA ILE A 167 -2.86 -4.13 -2.03
C ILE A 167 -3.53 -3.94 -3.40
N GLN A 168 -3.04 -3.00 -4.20
CA GLN A 168 -3.50 -2.81 -5.57
C GLN A 168 -3.29 -4.08 -6.42
N HIS A 169 -2.12 -4.70 -6.30
CA HIS A 169 -1.82 -5.93 -7.03
C HIS A 169 -2.77 -7.07 -6.63
N ILE A 170 -3.02 -7.23 -5.32
CA ILE A 170 -4.00 -8.20 -4.80
C ILE A 170 -5.40 -7.94 -5.37
N PHE A 171 -5.83 -6.67 -5.42
CA PHE A 171 -7.12 -6.29 -5.97
C PHE A 171 -7.27 -6.72 -7.43
N PHE A 172 -6.30 -6.41 -8.29
CA PHE A 172 -6.35 -6.77 -9.71
C PHE A 172 -6.18 -8.26 -9.96
N ALA A 173 -5.32 -8.95 -9.20
CA ALA A 173 -5.17 -10.41 -9.29
C ALA A 173 -6.52 -11.10 -9.06
N ARG A 174 -7.28 -10.65 -8.06
CA ARG A 174 -8.61 -11.18 -7.76
C ARG A 174 -9.66 -10.81 -8.80
N GLN A 175 -9.62 -9.57 -9.29
CA GLN A 175 -10.54 -9.17 -10.35
C GLN A 175 -10.32 -10.01 -11.62
N THR A 176 -9.07 -10.33 -11.94
CA THR A 176 -8.71 -11.20 -13.06
C THR A 176 -9.15 -12.64 -12.79
N ALA A 177 -8.93 -13.16 -11.58
CA ALA A 177 -9.36 -14.50 -11.20
C ALA A 177 -10.88 -14.73 -11.36
N ARG A 178 -11.69 -13.71 -11.06
CA ARG A 178 -13.15 -13.74 -11.26
C ARG A 178 -13.58 -13.77 -12.72
N CYS A 179 -12.74 -13.30 -13.63
CA CYS A 179 -13.00 -13.31 -15.06
C CYS A 179 -12.50 -14.59 -15.75
N HIS A 180 -11.99 -15.58 -15.00
CA HIS A 180 -11.75 -16.91 -15.54
C HIS A 180 -13.08 -17.65 -15.76
N PHE A 181 -13.51 -17.72 -17.02
CA PHE A 181 -14.63 -18.55 -17.44
C PHE A 181 -14.10 -19.97 -17.72
N PRO A 182 -14.46 -20.97 -16.91
CA PRO A 182 -13.99 -22.33 -17.14
C PRO A 182 -14.56 -22.88 -18.45
N THR A 183 -13.71 -23.54 -19.24
CA THR A 183 -14.09 -24.27 -20.45
C THR A 183 -14.87 -25.57 -20.13
N THR A 184 -14.88 -25.98 -18.86
CA THR A 184 -15.52 -27.20 -18.35
C THR A 184 -16.69 -26.86 -17.42
N THR A 185 -17.63 -27.81 -17.27
CA THR A 185 -18.86 -27.70 -16.47
C THR A 185 -18.64 -27.57 -14.95
N ALA A 186 -17.40 -27.44 -14.49
CA ALA A 186 -17.10 -27.19 -13.08
C ALA A 186 -17.39 -25.72 -12.76
N ALA A 187 -18.10 -25.47 -11.66
CA ALA A 187 -18.42 -24.12 -11.24
C ALA A 187 -17.13 -23.28 -11.06
N PRO A 188 -17.06 -22.05 -11.61
CA PRO A 188 -15.93 -21.17 -11.36
C PRO A 188 -15.87 -20.86 -9.86
N THR A 189 -14.77 -21.24 -9.20
CA THR A 189 -14.52 -20.84 -7.82
C THR A 189 -14.15 -19.36 -7.72
N GLY A 190 -13.67 -18.74 -8.82
CA GLY A 190 -13.25 -17.34 -8.85
C GLY A 190 -12.05 -17.04 -7.94
N ASP A 191 -11.38 -18.09 -7.46
CA ASP A 191 -10.29 -18.04 -6.50
C ASP A 191 -8.94 -17.84 -7.20
N LEU A 192 -7.99 -17.23 -6.49
CA LEU A 192 -6.61 -17.07 -6.96
C LEU A 192 -5.91 -18.43 -7.11
N SER A 193 -5.00 -18.52 -8.08
CA SER A 193 -4.10 -19.68 -8.21
C SER A 193 -3.22 -19.82 -6.95
N PRO A 194 -2.88 -21.05 -6.51
CA PRO A 194 -1.91 -21.28 -5.45
C PRO A 194 -0.57 -20.56 -5.71
N ASP A 195 -0.15 -20.46 -6.97
CA ASP A 195 1.09 -19.77 -7.34
C ASP A 195 1.01 -18.26 -7.11
N ASP A 196 -0.13 -17.64 -7.46
CA ASP A 196 -0.37 -16.21 -7.20
C ASP A 196 -0.40 -15.92 -5.71
N ILE A 197 -1.08 -16.77 -4.93
CA ILE A 197 -1.12 -16.66 -3.47
C ILE A 197 0.30 -16.74 -2.89
N ASN A 198 1.06 -17.77 -3.27
CA ASN A 198 2.43 -17.96 -2.78
C ASN A 198 3.37 -16.80 -3.15
N SER A 199 3.22 -16.25 -4.35
CA SER A 199 3.98 -15.09 -4.82
C SER A 199 3.65 -13.83 -4.02
N LEU A 200 2.35 -13.55 -3.81
CA LEU A 200 1.87 -12.41 -3.04
C LEU A 200 2.20 -12.51 -1.55
N GLU A 201 2.08 -13.70 -0.94
CA GLU A 201 2.52 -13.94 0.43
C GLU A 201 4.01 -13.69 0.60
N HIS A 202 4.83 -14.17 -0.35
CA HIS A 202 6.27 -13.91 -0.35
C HIS A 202 6.55 -12.40 -0.35
N ALA A 203 5.87 -11.64 -1.22
CA ALA A 203 6.04 -10.20 -1.30
C ALA A 203 5.62 -9.46 -0.03
N LEU A 204 4.52 -9.88 0.61
CA LEU A 204 4.07 -9.32 1.90
C LEU A 204 5.06 -9.64 3.03
N ARG A 205 5.65 -10.84 3.05
CA ARG A 205 6.70 -11.20 4.02
C ARG A 205 7.99 -10.43 3.79
N ALA A 206 8.39 -10.24 2.52
CA ALA A 206 9.54 -9.43 2.15
C ALA A 206 9.34 -7.96 2.58
N TRP A 207 8.16 -7.40 2.35
CA TRP A 207 7.78 -6.06 2.82
C TRP A 207 7.87 -5.97 4.35
N GLN A 208 7.31 -6.94 5.07
CA GLN A 208 7.33 -6.95 6.53
C GLN A 208 8.76 -7.02 7.09
N HIS A 209 9.64 -7.80 6.45
CA HIS A 209 11.05 -7.87 6.83
C HIS A 209 11.77 -6.53 6.59
N GLY A 210 11.57 -5.91 5.43
CA GLY A 210 12.14 -4.60 5.12
C GLY A 210 11.64 -3.50 6.06
N TRP A 211 10.33 -3.48 6.34
CA TRP A 211 9.71 -2.54 7.27
C TRP A 211 10.32 -2.64 8.67
N ARG A 212 10.45 -3.84 9.25
CA ARG A 212 11.02 -4.02 10.61
C ARG A 212 12.46 -3.53 10.74
N ARG A 213 13.21 -3.48 9.65
CA ARG A 213 14.63 -3.08 9.63
C ARG A 213 14.82 -1.59 9.35
N ALA A 214 13.80 -0.89 8.86
CA ALA A 214 13.91 0.52 8.54
C ALA A 214 13.98 1.37 9.84
N PRO A 215 14.88 2.36 9.91
CA PRO A 215 15.11 3.13 11.14
C PRO A 215 13.91 4.00 11.55
N GLU A 216 13.05 4.37 10.58
CA GLU A 216 11.86 5.16 10.83
C GLU A 216 10.63 4.30 11.21
N SER A 217 10.78 2.97 11.26
CA SER A 217 9.69 2.05 11.60
C SER A 217 9.54 1.94 13.11
N SER A 218 8.46 2.51 13.61
CA SER A 218 8.08 2.40 15.01
C SER A 218 6.62 1.99 15.14
N LEU A 219 6.35 1.11 16.12
CA LEU A 219 4.99 0.81 16.57
C LEU A 219 4.55 1.70 17.74
N ASP A 220 5.46 2.50 18.29
CA ASP A 220 5.17 3.41 19.39
C ASP A 220 4.26 4.54 18.89
N PRO A 221 3.03 4.67 19.43
CA PRO A 221 2.11 5.76 19.07
C PRO A 221 2.67 7.14 19.38
N LEU A 222 3.62 7.25 20.33
CA LEU A 222 4.26 8.50 20.73
C LEU A 222 5.48 8.84 19.86
N SER A 223 5.90 7.93 18.98
CA SER A 223 7.01 8.21 18.07
C SER A 223 6.65 9.29 17.05
N PRO A 224 7.52 10.28 16.78
CA PRO A 224 7.27 11.31 15.78
C PRO A 224 7.19 10.79 14.32
N THR A 225 7.60 9.54 14.08
CA THR A 225 7.39 8.81 12.81
C THR A 225 6.23 7.78 12.89
N GLY A 226 5.62 7.65 14.07
CA GLY A 226 4.70 6.59 14.47
C GLY A 226 3.44 6.45 13.61
N PRO A 227 2.70 7.52 13.25
CA PRO A 227 1.41 7.35 12.59
C PRO A 227 1.48 6.65 11.22
N VAL A 228 2.45 7.00 10.38
CA VAL A 228 2.61 6.40 9.04
C VAL A 228 3.11 4.96 9.16
N ALA A 229 4.08 4.71 10.04
CA ALA A 229 4.63 3.39 10.29
C ALA A 229 3.56 2.44 10.87
N PHE A 230 2.80 2.90 11.86
CA PHE A 230 1.68 2.18 12.47
C PHE A 230 0.61 1.84 11.42
N ASN A 231 0.14 2.84 10.66
CA ASN A 231 -0.87 2.64 9.62
C ASN A 231 -0.40 1.65 8.54
N SER A 232 0.89 1.63 8.21
CA SER A 232 1.46 0.65 7.28
C SER A 232 1.26 -0.79 7.76
N THR A 233 1.35 -1.04 9.08
CA THR A 233 1.12 -2.39 9.64
C THR A 233 -0.35 -2.80 9.63
N ALA A 234 -1.28 -1.85 9.79
CA ALA A 234 -2.71 -2.10 9.62
C ALA A 234 -3.02 -2.47 8.16
N LEU A 235 -2.42 -1.75 7.21
CA LEU A 235 -2.51 -2.07 5.78
C LEU A 235 -1.93 -3.44 5.44
N LEU A 236 -0.83 -3.85 6.07
CA LEU A 236 -0.28 -5.20 5.92
C LEU A 236 -1.30 -6.27 6.33
N ARG A 237 -1.97 -6.09 7.48
CA ARG A 237 -3.02 -7.02 7.94
C ARG A 237 -4.19 -7.05 6.96
N LEU A 238 -4.63 -5.89 6.48
CA LEU A 238 -5.67 -5.79 5.45
C LEU A 238 -5.27 -6.49 4.15
N ALA A 239 -4.00 -6.40 3.75
CA ALA A 239 -3.48 -7.08 2.56
C ALA A 239 -3.56 -8.61 2.72
N TYR A 240 -3.13 -9.17 3.87
CA TYR A 240 -3.28 -10.61 4.14
C TYR A 240 -4.74 -11.07 4.17
N ILE A 241 -5.62 -10.28 4.78
CA ILE A 241 -7.08 -10.56 4.77
C ILE A 241 -7.56 -10.56 3.32
N ARG A 242 -7.26 -9.52 2.55
CA ARG A 242 -7.64 -9.42 1.13
C ARG A 242 -6.92 -10.38 0.20
N LEU A 243 -5.87 -11.06 0.63
CA LEU A 243 -5.24 -12.13 -0.15
C LEU A 243 -5.98 -13.45 0.04
N ASN A 244 -6.39 -13.73 1.28
CA ASN A 244 -6.98 -15.02 1.68
C ASN A 244 -8.51 -15.04 1.69
N ILE A 245 -9.16 -13.89 1.82
CA ILE A 245 -10.61 -13.77 2.01
C ILE A 245 -11.21 -12.85 0.97
N ASP A 246 -12.10 -13.36 0.11
CA ASP A 246 -12.88 -12.48 -0.77
C ASP A 246 -13.89 -11.66 0.04
N THR A 247 -13.62 -10.36 0.13
CA THR A 247 -14.48 -9.39 0.81
C THR A 247 -15.63 -8.90 -0.07
N GLY A 248 -15.66 -9.27 -1.37
CA GLY A 248 -16.73 -8.90 -2.29
C GLY A 248 -16.94 -7.37 -2.40
N PRO A 249 -18.13 -6.89 -2.82
CA PRO A 249 -18.49 -5.49 -2.85
C PRO A 249 -18.67 -4.93 -1.42
N GLY A 250 -17.55 -4.73 -0.73
CA GLY A 250 -17.41 -3.81 0.39
C GLY A 250 -18.16 -4.16 1.68
N ARG A 251 -18.80 -5.32 1.85
CA ARG A 251 -19.45 -5.73 3.13
C ARG A 251 -20.41 -4.68 3.72
N ALA A 252 -21.07 -3.89 2.87
CA ALA A 252 -21.88 -2.73 3.29
C ALA A 252 -21.10 -1.63 4.05
N LEU A 253 -19.77 -1.59 3.97
CA LEU A 253 -18.92 -0.56 4.59
C LEU A 253 -19.24 0.85 4.07
N ASP A 254 -19.73 0.95 2.84
CA ASP A 254 -20.23 2.18 2.21
C ASP A 254 -21.46 2.76 2.93
N THR A 255 -22.25 1.91 3.60
CA THR A 255 -23.43 2.35 4.36
C THR A 255 -23.07 3.13 5.62
N ARG A 256 -21.87 2.87 6.18
CA ARG A 256 -21.41 3.38 7.48
C ARG A 256 -22.38 3.07 8.65
N ASP A 257 -23.31 2.13 8.45
CA ASP A 257 -24.19 1.62 9.50
C ASP A 257 -23.53 0.38 10.15
N PRO A 258 -23.14 0.44 11.43
CA PRO A 258 -22.50 -0.69 12.11
C PRO A 258 -23.38 -1.95 12.11
N TYR A 259 -24.71 -1.81 12.13
CA TYR A 259 -25.62 -2.95 12.08
C TYR A 259 -25.71 -3.56 10.68
N ALA A 260 -25.73 -2.73 9.63
CA ALA A 260 -25.69 -3.23 8.25
C ALA A 260 -24.37 -3.96 7.96
N VAL A 261 -23.24 -3.41 8.40
CA VAL A 261 -21.92 -4.05 8.27
C VAL A 261 -21.88 -5.37 9.03
N ALA A 262 -22.35 -5.39 10.28
CA ALA A 262 -22.39 -6.62 11.08
C ALA A 262 -23.25 -7.72 10.44
N ARG A 263 -24.43 -7.37 9.90
CA ARG A 263 -25.28 -8.31 9.15
C ARG A 263 -24.57 -8.83 7.91
N ALA A 264 -24.00 -7.94 7.09
CA ALA A 264 -23.27 -8.33 5.88
C ALA A 264 -22.05 -9.23 6.18
N LEU A 265 -21.41 -9.05 7.35
CA LEU A 265 -20.33 -9.93 7.81
C LEU A 265 -20.83 -11.29 8.30
N ARG A 266 -21.96 -11.31 9.03
CA ARG A 266 -22.55 -12.55 9.57
C ARG A 266 -23.13 -13.43 8.48
N ASP A 267 -23.82 -12.83 7.52
CA ASP A 267 -24.53 -13.55 6.47
C ASP A 267 -23.55 -14.03 5.37
N TRP A 268 -22.27 -13.66 5.49
CA TRP A 268 -21.21 -14.15 4.61
C TRP A 268 -20.74 -15.55 5.02
N SER A 269 -20.85 -16.49 4.08
CA SER A 269 -20.20 -17.80 4.18
C SER A 269 -18.85 -17.76 3.46
N PRO A 270 -17.72 -18.03 4.15
CA PRO A 270 -16.44 -18.18 3.47
C PRO A 270 -16.44 -19.41 2.55
N PRO A 271 -15.65 -19.41 1.46
CA PRO A 271 -15.35 -20.62 0.70
C PRO A 271 -14.81 -21.73 1.63
N ALA A 272 -15.13 -22.99 1.32
CA ALA A 272 -14.91 -24.17 2.17
C ALA A 272 -13.46 -24.42 2.64
N LEU A 273 -12.47 -23.66 2.14
CA LEU A 273 -11.08 -23.73 2.58
C LEU A 273 -10.88 -23.36 4.06
N ILE A 274 -11.70 -22.47 4.62
CA ILE A 274 -11.62 -22.15 6.06
C ILE A 274 -12.24 -23.25 6.93
N ALA A 275 -13.22 -24.00 6.41
CA ALA A 275 -13.90 -25.07 7.14
C ALA A 275 -13.01 -26.33 7.34
N ARG A 276 -12.03 -26.58 6.46
CA ARG A 276 -11.12 -27.73 6.60
C ARG A 276 -10.17 -27.62 7.78
N ASN A 277 -9.74 -26.40 8.16
CA ASN A 277 -8.83 -26.20 9.28
C ASN A 277 -9.52 -26.26 10.66
N TYR A 278 -10.85 -26.18 10.72
CA TYR A 278 -11.61 -26.33 11.97
C TYR A 278 -11.94 -27.78 12.31
N ASN A 279 -12.00 -28.67 11.31
CA ASN A 279 -12.37 -30.08 11.51
C ASN A 279 -11.20 -31.01 11.85
N SER A 280 -9.96 -30.54 11.81
CA SER A 280 -8.78 -31.35 12.17
C SER A 280 -8.51 -31.42 13.68
N ASP A 281 -9.16 -30.58 14.50
CA ASP A 281 -8.94 -30.49 15.96
C ASP A 281 -10.08 -31.06 16.82
N SER A 282 -10.93 -31.93 16.24
CA SER A 282 -11.89 -32.68 17.05
C SER A 282 -11.15 -33.75 17.88
N PRO A 283 -11.22 -33.73 19.23
CA PRO A 283 -10.57 -34.75 20.04
C PRO A 283 -11.18 -36.12 19.74
N LYS A 284 -10.34 -37.07 19.31
CA LYS A 284 -10.71 -38.48 19.17
C LYS A 284 -11.24 -38.97 20.53
N ARG A 285 -12.53 -39.33 20.59
CA ARG A 285 -13.08 -40.04 21.75
C ARG A 285 -12.30 -41.34 21.92
N LEU A 286 -11.74 -41.53 23.11
CA LEU A 286 -11.13 -42.80 23.51
C LEU A 286 -12.20 -43.90 23.51
N PRO A 287 -11.89 -45.10 23.01
CA PRO A 287 -12.82 -46.22 23.04
C PRO A 287 -13.02 -46.68 24.49
N GLY A 288 -14.28 -46.86 24.88
CA GLY A 288 -14.67 -47.32 26.20
C GLY A 288 -14.16 -48.73 26.48
N THR A 289 -13.73 -48.95 27.71
CA THR A 289 -13.55 -50.27 28.31
C THR A 289 -14.66 -50.48 29.33
N TYR A 290 -15.33 -51.62 29.19
CA TYR A 290 -16.28 -52.20 30.13
C TYR A 290 -15.72 -52.30 31.55
#